data_AF-A0A8B6CR09-F1
#
_entry.id   AF-A0A8B6CR09-F1
#
_cell.length_a   1.000
_cell.length_b   1.000
_cell.length_c   1.000
_cell.angle_alpha   90.00
_cell.angle_beta   90.00
_cell.angle_gamma   90.00
#
_symmetry.space_group_name_H-M   'P 1'
#
loop_
_entity.id
_entity.type
_entity.pdbx_description
1 polymer ?
#
loop_
_entity_poly.entity_id
_entity_poly.type
_entity_poly.pdbx_seq_one_letter_code
_entity_poly.pdbx_strand_id
1 'polypeptide(L)'
;MTALLDRKPKDIPEIVRKITTEERDFLRIILLLHRVACPAVRLKFNTIFYPIDLKQTLNDNKNKLKYLKDQKRITSSHWDLLFPNNDETSSKDFGLKLMLILISNLKPTDVDQEEMQAIHSLESYLYTVARNNSGQVSKDNFEDYCKDICSAIILIGGDSYGKRFTNICCSLHIDVKIEEYLKTLCSE
;
A
#
# COMPACT_ATOMS: atom_id res chain seq x y z
N MET A 1 26.93 -48.08 14.49
CA MET A 1 28.15 -47.32 14.13
C MET A 1 28.66 -47.92 12.82
N THR A 2 28.63 -47.29 11.65
CA THR A 2 28.64 -45.87 11.30
C THR A 2 28.24 -45.79 9.82
N ALA A 3 27.06 -45.25 9.50
CA ALA A 3 26.63 -45.05 8.10
C ALA A 3 25.66 -43.85 7.96
N LEU A 4 25.94 -42.78 8.71
CA LEU A 4 25.12 -41.55 8.74
C LEU A 4 25.94 -40.27 8.50
N LEU A 5 27.12 -40.36 7.87
CA LEU A 5 27.99 -39.18 7.65
C LEU A 5 28.53 -39.05 6.22
N ASP A 6 27.79 -39.51 5.21
CA ASP A 6 28.22 -39.28 3.82
C ASP A 6 27.08 -38.94 2.84
N ARG A 7 26.04 -38.26 3.34
CA ARG A 7 25.08 -37.60 2.46
C ARG A 7 25.61 -36.22 2.08
N LYS A 8 26.21 -36.13 0.89
CA LYS A 8 26.45 -34.86 0.21
C LYS A 8 25.14 -34.06 0.18
N PRO A 9 25.16 -32.75 0.44
CA PRO A 9 23.99 -31.90 0.33
C PRO A 9 23.63 -31.76 -1.16
N LYS A 10 22.85 -32.69 -1.69
CA LYS A 10 22.41 -32.68 -3.09
C LYS A 10 20.90 -32.68 -3.29
N ASP A 11 20.10 -32.65 -2.23
CA ASP A 11 18.64 -32.63 -2.35
C ASP A 11 18.00 -31.58 -1.43
N ILE A 12 18.46 -30.33 -1.51
CA ILE A 12 17.58 -29.20 -1.24
C ILE A 12 17.06 -28.79 -2.61
N PRO A 13 15.76 -28.94 -2.92
CA PRO A 13 15.22 -28.48 -4.19
C PRO A 13 15.59 -27.00 -4.36
N GLU A 14 16.33 -26.74 -5.42
CA GLU A 14 16.70 -25.42 -5.90
C GLU A 14 15.43 -24.70 -6.38
N ILE A 15 14.59 -24.26 -5.44
CA ILE A 15 13.45 -23.36 -5.69
C ILE A 15 13.85 -21.99 -5.16
N VAL A 16 15.00 -21.48 -5.61
CA VAL A 16 15.19 -20.04 -5.72
C VAL A 16 15.05 -19.73 -7.19
N ARG A 17 13.80 -19.73 -7.69
CA ARG A 17 13.52 -19.14 -9.01
C ARG A 17 14.10 -17.73 -8.98
N LYS A 18 15.07 -17.48 -9.86
CA LYS A 18 15.62 -16.14 -10.02
C LYS A 18 14.49 -15.21 -10.44
N ILE A 19 14.13 -14.28 -9.57
CA ILE A 19 13.14 -13.23 -9.84
C ILE A 19 13.56 -12.47 -11.11
N THR A 20 12.63 -12.30 -12.04
CA THR A 20 12.87 -11.53 -13.26
C THR A 20 12.95 -10.03 -12.94
N THR A 21 13.48 -9.24 -13.87
CA THR A 21 13.49 -7.77 -13.72
C THR A 21 12.07 -7.23 -13.59
N GLU A 22 11.13 -7.74 -14.39
CA GLU A 22 9.73 -7.31 -14.41
C GLU A 22 8.99 -7.64 -13.10
N GLU A 23 9.29 -8.81 -12.50
CA GLU A 23 8.77 -9.19 -11.18
C GLU A 23 9.33 -8.28 -10.07
N ARG A 24 10.62 -7.93 -10.16
CA ARG A 24 11.26 -7.02 -9.22
C ARG A 24 10.68 -5.62 -9.29
N ASP A 25 10.47 -5.13 -10.51
CA ASP A 25 9.89 -3.81 -10.76
C ASP A 25 8.42 -3.75 -10.30
N PHE A 26 7.68 -4.85 -10.45
CA PHE A 26 6.34 -4.97 -9.89
C PHE A 26 6.35 -4.89 -8.35
N LEU A 27 7.26 -5.62 -7.70
CA LEU A 27 7.42 -5.58 -6.24
C LEU A 27 7.85 -4.20 -5.74
N ARG A 28 8.68 -3.47 -6.51
CA ARG A 28 9.02 -2.07 -6.21
C ARG A 28 7.80 -1.16 -6.20
N ILE A 29 6.88 -1.33 -7.15
CA ILE A 29 5.61 -0.57 -7.17
C ILE A 29 4.76 -0.88 -5.93
N ILE A 30 4.62 -2.17 -5.56
CA ILE A 30 3.91 -2.56 -4.34
C ILE A 30 4.55 -1.89 -3.12
N LEU A 31 5.87 -1.95 -3.00
CA LEU A 31 6.59 -1.34 -1.89
C LEU A 31 6.43 0.18 -1.86
N LEU A 32 6.40 0.87 -3.01
CA LEU A 32 6.12 2.31 -3.07
C LEU A 32 4.75 2.64 -2.49
N LEU A 33 3.70 1.92 -2.93
CA LEU A 33 2.34 2.14 -2.45
C LEU A 33 2.22 1.85 -0.94
N HIS A 34 2.78 0.75 -0.46
CA HIS A 34 2.61 0.32 0.93
C HIS A 34 3.56 1.00 1.92
N ARG A 35 4.84 1.22 1.56
CA ARG A 35 5.85 1.75 2.48
C ARG A 35 6.02 3.26 2.40
N VAL A 36 5.65 3.88 1.27
CA VAL A 36 5.84 5.34 1.06
C VAL A 36 4.51 6.06 0.98
N ALA A 37 3.62 5.65 0.07
CA ALA A 37 2.34 6.33 -0.11
C ALA A 37 1.45 6.21 1.12
N CYS A 38 1.37 5.01 1.73
CA CYS A 38 0.53 4.81 2.91
C CYS A 38 0.88 5.75 4.08
N PRO A 39 2.15 5.91 4.52
CA PRO A 39 2.48 6.91 5.53
C PRO A 39 2.29 8.37 5.09
N ALA A 40 2.47 8.70 3.80
CA ALA A 40 2.25 10.06 3.29
C ALA A 40 0.76 10.43 3.35
N VAL A 41 -0.08 9.57 2.78
CA VAL A 41 -1.54 9.72 2.79
C VAL A 41 -2.09 9.70 4.21
N ARG A 42 -1.50 8.94 5.14
CA ARG A 42 -1.94 8.96 6.55
C ARG A 42 -1.72 10.31 7.23
N LEU A 43 -0.63 11.01 6.92
CA LEU A 43 -0.43 12.36 7.47
C LEU A 43 -1.54 13.30 6.98
N LYS A 44 -1.80 13.32 5.67
CA LYS A 44 -2.89 14.10 5.08
C LYS A 44 -4.26 13.68 5.62
N PHE A 45 -4.48 12.39 5.78
CA PHE A 45 -5.70 11.85 6.36
C PHE A 45 -5.93 12.44 7.76
N ASN A 46 -4.90 12.48 8.62
CA ASN A 46 -5.01 13.00 9.97
C ASN A 46 -5.18 14.54 10.04
N THR A 47 -4.85 15.28 8.98
CA THR A 47 -5.16 16.72 8.91
C THR A 47 -6.61 16.99 8.49
N ILE A 48 -7.22 16.07 7.73
CA ILE A 48 -8.61 16.15 7.27
C ILE A 48 -9.56 15.55 8.32
N PHE A 49 -9.18 14.40 8.88
CA PHE A 49 -9.87 13.67 9.92
C PHE A 49 -9.02 13.70 11.18
N TYR A 50 -9.23 14.74 12.00
CA TYR A 50 -8.50 14.86 13.26
C TYR A 50 -8.68 13.59 14.11
N PRO A 51 -7.60 13.00 14.67
CA PRO A 51 -7.69 11.74 15.39
C PRO A 51 -8.72 11.74 16.52
N ILE A 52 -8.87 12.85 17.23
CA ILE A 52 -9.83 13.01 18.33
C ILE A 52 -11.29 13.02 17.84
N ASP A 53 -11.54 13.48 16.62
CA ASP A 53 -12.87 13.59 16.03
C ASP A 53 -13.19 12.43 15.07
N LEU A 54 -12.24 11.53 14.85
CA LEU A 54 -12.35 10.46 13.85
C LEU A 54 -13.57 9.58 14.13
N LYS A 55 -13.75 9.13 15.38
CA LYS A 55 -14.89 8.29 15.78
C LYS A 55 -16.22 8.98 15.54
N GLN A 56 -16.32 10.27 15.90
CA GLN A 56 -17.53 11.04 15.70
C GLN A 56 -17.83 11.20 14.21
N THR A 57 -16.82 11.60 13.41
CA THR A 57 -16.94 11.77 11.97
C THR A 57 -17.40 10.48 11.26
N LEU A 58 -16.87 9.32 11.68
CA LEU A 58 -17.29 8.03 11.13
C LEU A 58 -18.73 7.67 11.51
N ASN A 59 -19.16 7.96 12.75
CA ASN A 59 -20.53 7.74 13.18
C ASN A 59 -21.53 8.64 12.43
N ASP A 60 -21.20 9.91 12.25
CA ASP A 60 -22.04 10.87 11.50
C ASP A 60 -22.21 10.44 10.04
N ASN A 61 -21.20 9.77 9.48
CA ASN A 61 -21.19 9.29 8.10
C ASN A 61 -21.54 7.79 7.95
N LYS A 62 -22.02 7.14 9.02
CA LYS A 62 -22.21 5.67 9.05
C LYS A 62 -23.12 5.14 7.93
N ASN A 63 -24.18 5.87 7.59
CA ASN A 63 -25.08 5.48 6.49
C ASN A 63 -24.38 5.52 5.12
N LYS A 64 -23.56 6.54 4.87
CA LYS A 64 -22.75 6.65 3.64
C LYS A 64 -21.70 5.54 3.57
N LEU A 65 -21.05 5.24 4.69
CA LEU A 65 -20.11 4.12 4.78
C LEU A 65 -20.79 2.77 4.56
N LYS A 66 -22.01 2.58 5.08
CA LYS A 66 -22.80 1.36 4.84
C LYS A 66 -23.13 1.21 3.36
N TYR A 67 -23.55 2.28 2.70
CA TYR A 67 -23.75 2.28 1.24
C TYR A 67 -22.48 1.88 0.49
N LEU A 68 -21.31 2.43 0.85
CA LEU A 68 -20.03 2.04 0.24
C LEU A 68 -19.66 0.58 0.49
N LYS A 69 -20.03 0.02 1.64
CA LYS A 69 -19.89 -1.40 1.95
C LYS A 69 -20.80 -2.26 1.07
N ASP A 70 -22.06 -1.85 0.88
CA ASP A 70 -23.01 -2.55 0.01
C ASP A 70 -22.55 -2.52 -1.46
N GLN A 71 -21.88 -1.45 -1.89
CA GLN A 71 -21.18 -1.33 -3.19
C GLN A 71 -19.84 -2.08 -3.25
N LYS A 72 -19.46 -2.84 -2.20
CA LYS A 72 -18.20 -3.59 -2.10
C LYS A 72 -16.93 -2.75 -2.21
N ARG A 73 -17.01 -1.43 -2.00
CA ARG A 73 -15.84 -0.55 -1.92
C ARG A 73 -15.16 -0.67 -0.56
N ILE A 74 -15.96 -0.83 0.50
CA ILE A 74 -15.52 -1.16 1.85
C ILE A 74 -15.76 -2.66 2.08
N THR A 75 -14.72 -3.39 2.50
CA THR A 75 -14.81 -4.82 2.85
C THR A 75 -15.26 -4.99 4.30
N SER A 76 -15.61 -6.21 4.72
CA SER A 76 -15.91 -6.49 6.12
C SER A 76 -14.72 -6.15 7.04
N SER A 77 -13.49 -6.52 6.65
CA SER A 77 -12.29 -6.17 7.42
C SER A 77 -12.08 -4.66 7.54
N HIS A 78 -12.35 -3.88 6.48
CA HIS A 78 -12.35 -2.42 6.59
C HIS A 78 -13.44 -1.92 7.54
N TRP A 79 -14.62 -2.54 7.51
CA TRP A 79 -15.73 -2.16 8.39
C TRP A 79 -15.38 -2.35 9.86
N ASP A 80 -14.72 -3.47 10.19
CA ASP A 80 -14.30 -3.79 11.55
C ASP A 80 -13.22 -2.80 12.06
N LEU A 81 -12.38 -2.29 11.16
CA LEU A 81 -11.44 -1.20 11.48
C LEU A 81 -12.14 0.14 11.72
N LEU A 82 -13.20 0.44 10.97
CA LEU A 82 -13.96 1.69 11.12
C LEU A 82 -14.83 1.70 12.38
N PHE A 83 -15.43 0.55 12.71
CA PHE A 83 -16.37 0.38 13.82
C PHE A 83 -15.97 -0.83 14.69
N PRO A 84 -14.82 -0.77 15.38
CA PRO A 84 -14.40 -1.83 16.29
C PRO A 84 -15.37 -1.96 17.47
N ASN A 85 -15.54 -3.19 17.96
CA ASN A 85 -16.51 -3.48 19.03
C ASN A 85 -16.11 -2.90 20.39
N ASN A 86 -14.81 -2.91 20.73
CA ASN A 86 -14.32 -2.62 22.09
C ASN A 86 -13.19 -1.58 22.15
N ASP A 87 -12.70 -1.09 21.00
CA ASP A 87 -11.57 -0.17 20.94
C ASP A 87 -11.98 1.20 20.37
N GLU A 88 -11.13 2.20 20.56
CA GLU A 88 -11.25 3.45 19.82
C GLU A 88 -10.76 3.27 18.39
N THR A 89 -11.51 3.81 17.44
CA THR A 89 -11.09 3.82 16.03
C THR A 89 -9.86 4.70 15.87
N SER A 90 -8.80 4.15 15.24
CA SER A 90 -7.57 4.86 14.93
C SER A 90 -7.17 4.65 13.48
N SER A 91 -6.64 5.70 12.83
CA SER A 91 -6.11 5.62 11.47
C SER A 91 -4.78 4.86 11.37
N LYS A 92 -4.19 4.45 12.51
CA LYS A 92 -2.92 3.71 12.58
C LYS A 92 -2.95 2.44 11.73
N ASP A 93 -4.04 1.70 11.82
CA ASP A 93 -4.19 0.38 11.16
C ASP A 93 -4.94 0.48 9.83
N PHE A 94 -5.29 1.69 9.40
CA PHE A 94 -5.93 1.89 8.10
C PHE A 94 -4.91 1.70 6.99
N GLY A 95 -5.20 0.78 6.06
CA GLY A 95 -4.44 0.64 4.82
C GLY A 95 -4.69 1.80 3.85
N LEU A 96 -3.81 1.95 2.87
CA LEU A 96 -3.86 3.02 1.87
C LEU A 96 -5.24 3.12 1.20
N LYS A 97 -5.78 1.99 0.72
CA LYS A 97 -7.09 1.92 0.06
C LYS A 97 -8.22 2.49 0.91
N LEU A 98 -8.25 2.14 2.21
CA LEU A 98 -9.29 2.62 3.11
C LEU A 98 -9.19 4.15 3.29
N MET A 99 -7.99 4.68 3.52
CA MET A 99 -7.78 6.12 3.67
C MET A 99 -8.20 6.91 2.43
N LEU A 100 -7.83 6.44 1.22
CA LEU A 100 -8.22 7.10 -0.05
C LEU A 100 -9.75 7.12 -0.21
N ILE A 101 -10.43 5.99 0.04
CA ILE A 101 -11.89 5.91 -0.01
C ILE A 101 -12.53 6.91 0.95
N LEU A 102 -12.04 7.01 2.19
CA LEU A 102 -12.61 7.91 3.19
C LEU A 102 -12.43 9.38 2.79
N ILE A 103 -11.25 9.77 2.32
CA ILE A 103 -10.99 11.15 1.87
C ILE A 103 -11.92 11.50 0.70
N SER A 104 -11.90 10.71 -0.38
CA SER A 104 -12.67 11.02 -1.60
C SER A 104 -14.19 10.99 -1.40
N ASN A 105 -14.70 10.25 -0.40
CA ASN A 105 -16.15 10.15 -0.22
C ASN A 105 -16.68 10.98 0.94
N LEU A 106 -15.93 11.17 2.04
CA LEU A 106 -16.47 11.89 3.20
C LEU A 106 -16.09 13.37 3.22
N LYS A 107 -14.88 13.71 2.76
CA LYS A 107 -14.34 15.06 2.82
C LYS A 107 -13.71 15.52 1.49
N PRO A 108 -14.41 15.37 0.35
CA PRO A 108 -13.85 15.72 -0.96
C PRO A 108 -13.57 17.22 -1.13
N THR A 109 -14.26 18.08 -0.38
CA THR A 109 -14.12 19.54 -0.42
C THR A 109 -12.98 20.06 0.45
N ASP A 110 -12.44 19.22 1.34
CA ASP A 110 -11.38 19.60 2.30
C ASP A 110 -9.98 19.36 1.69
N VAL A 111 -9.94 19.00 0.40
CA VAL A 111 -8.76 18.68 -0.39
C VAL A 111 -8.84 19.48 -1.67
N ASP A 112 -7.73 20.09 -2.09
CA ASP A 112 -7.73 20.84 -3.34
C ASP A 112 -7.86 19.91 -4.56
N GLN A 113 -8.12 20.50 -5.72
CA GLN A 113 -8.38 19.74 -6.94
C GLN A 113 -7.17 18.89 -7.38
N GLU A 114 -5.95 19.40 -7.21
CA GLU A 114 -4.73 18.71 -7.65
C GLU A 114 -4.41 17.53 -6.73
N GLU A 115 -4.54 17.71 -5.42
CA GLU A 115 -4.41 16.66 -4.41
C GLU A 115 -5.48 15.59 -4.59
N MET A 116 -6.72 15.97 -4.90
CA MET A 116 -7.78 15.00 -5.19
C MET A 116 -7.48 14.18 -6.45
N GLN A 117 -6.92 14.82 -7.48
CA GLN A 117 -6.45 14.10 -8.68
C GLN A 117 -5.33 13.12 -8.32
N ALA A 118 -4.37 13.50 -7.48
CA ALA A 118 -3.34 12.60 -6.98
C ALA A 118 -3.90 11.43 -6.17
N ILE A 119 -4.91 11.66 -5.32
CA ILE A 119 -5.61 10.62 -4.57
C ILE A 119 -6.25 9.59 -5.53
N HIS A 120 -6.93 10.06 -6.58
CA HIS A 120 -7.52 9.17 -7.59
C HIS A 120 -6.46 8.41 -8.39
N SER A 121 -5.32 9.03 -8.70
CA SER A 121 -4.19 8.33 -9.31
C SER A 121 -3.69 7.19 -8.43
N LEU A 122 -3.49 7.42 -7.12
CA LEU A 122 -3.08 6.36 -6.19
C LEU A 122 -4.13 5.24 -6.08
N GLU A 123 -5.43 5.57 -6.07
CA GLU A 123 -6.51 4.57 -6.08
C GLU A 123 -6.47 3.72 -7.36
N SER A 124 -6.20 4.34 -8.52
CA SER A 124 -6.04 3.67 -9.81
C SER A 124 -4.83 2.73 -9.82
N TYR A 125 -3.67 3.14 -9.32
CA TYR A 125 -2.49 2.26 -9.24
C TYR A 125 -2.70 1.09 -8.30
N LEU A 126 -3.34 1.29 -7.14
CA LEU A 126 -3.71 0.19 -6.25
C LEU A 126 -4.59 -0.84 -6.96
N TYR A 127 -5.54 -0.38 -7.77
CA TYR A 127 -6.41 -1.26 -8.54
C TYR A 127 -5.66 -2.02 -9.63
N THR A 128 -4.79 -1.32 -10.38
CA THR A 128 -3.94 -1.88 -11.42
C THR A 128 -3.04 -2.98 -10.85
N VAL A 129 -2.37 -2.72 -9.73
CA VAL A 129 -1.50 -3.68 -9.06
C VAL A 129 -2.30 -4.87 -8.53
N ALA A 130 -3.45 -4.64 -7.90
CA ALA A 130 -4.29 -5.71 -7.35
C ALA A 130 -4.90 -6.62 -8.43
N ARG A 131 -5.09 -6.13 -9.66
CA ARG A 131 -5.59 -6.91 -10.80
C ARG A 131 -4.48 -7.56 -11.64
N ASN A 132 -3.23 -7.19 -11.40
CA ASN A 132 -2.12 -7.71 -12.16
C ASN A 132 -1.79 -9.13 -11.67
N ASN A 133 -2.41 -10.12 -12.32
CA ASN A 133 -2.22 -11.53 -12.00
C ASN A 133 -0.88 -12.10 -12.49
N SER A 134 -0.14 -11.40 -13.38
CA SER A 134 1.18 -11.86 -13.82
C SER A 134 2.27 -11.49 -12.82
N GLY A 135 2.02 -10.51 -11.94
CA GLY A 135 3.02 -10.01 -11.00
C GLY A 135 4.23 -9.38 -11.68
N GLN A 136 4.06 -8.91 -12.92
CA GLN A 136 5.12 -8.40 -13.79
C GLN A 136 4.72 -7.03 -14.35
N VAL A 137 5.71 -6.15 -14.52
CA VAL A 137 5.54 -4.85 -15.19
C VAL A 137 6.67 -4.66 -16.19
N SER A 138 6.36 -4.19 -17.39
CA SER A 138 7.39 -3.83 -18.37
C SER A 138 8.19 -2.63 -17.87
N LYS A 139 9.42 -2.48 -18.36
CA LYS A 139 10.30 -1.39 -17.95
C LYS A 139 9.68 0.00 -18.18
N ASP A 140 9.12 0.24 -19.37
CA ASP A 140 8.53 1.54 -19.71
C ASP A 140 7.35 1.88 -18.78
N ASN A 141 6.48 0.90 -18.52
CA ASN A 141 5.37 1.06 -17.57
C ASN A 141 5.87 1.27 -16.13
N PHE A 142 6.99 0.64 -15.75
CA PHE A 142 7.56 0.82 -14.43
C PHE A 142 8.06 2.24 -14.18
N GLU A 143 8.79 2.80 -15.15
CA GLU A 143 9.34 4.16 -15.02
C GLU A 143 8.20 5.19 -14.94
N ASP A 144 7.19 5.05 -15.79
CA ASP A 144 6.00 5.91 -15.77
C ASP A 144 5.22 5.77 -14.45
N TYR A 145 4.94 4.55 -14.01
CA TYR A 145 4.22 4.32 -12.75
C TYR A 145 4.99 4.86 -11.55
N CYS A 146 6.30 4.66 -11.51
CA CYS A 146 7.14 5.22 -10.45
C CYS A 146 7.06 6.73 -10.43
N LYS A 147 7.20 7.38 -11.59
CA LYS A 147 7.16 8.84 -11.69
C LYS A 147 5.81 9.40 -11.22
N ASP A 148 4.72 8.82 -11.69
CA ASP A 148 3.37 9.31 -11.40
C ASP A 148 2.96 9.06 -9.94
N ILE A 149 3.20 7.84 -9.42
CA ILE A 149 2.95 7.51 -8.00
C ILE A 149 3.73 8.47 -7.11
N CYS A 150 4.96 8.80 -7.48
CA CYS A 150 5.82 9.61 -6.61
C CYS A 150 5.49 11.09 -6.68
N SER A 151 5.08 11.57 -7.84
CA SER A 151 4.51 12.92 -7.98
C SER A 151 3.26 13.04 -7.10
N ALA A 152 2.38 12.04 -7.09
CA ALA A 152 1.20 12.00 -6.22
C ALA A 152 1.57 11.97 -4.72
N ILE A 153 2.57 11.17 -4.33
CA ILE A 153 3.05 11.09 -2.95
C ILE A 153 3.60 12.44 -2.48
N ILE A 154 4.41 13.10 -3.30
CA ILE A 154 5.00 14.40 -2.97
C ILE A 154 3.92 15.46 -2.84
N LEU A 155 2.93 15.47 -3.75
CA LEU A 155 1.82 16.42 -3.70
C LEU A 155 1.00 16.25 -2.41
N ILE A 156 0.73 15.01 -1.99
CA ILE A 156 -0.10 14.72 -0.81
C ILE A 156 0.67 14.86 0.51
N GLY A 157 1.90 14.35 0.57
CA GLY A 157 2.70 14.24 1.80
C GLY A 157 3.77 15.32 1.96
N GLY A 158 3.99 16.15 0.95
CA GLY A 158 5.05 17.15 0.87
C GLY A 158 6.43 16.58 0.53
N ASP A 159 7.36 17.49 0.23
CA ASP A 159 8.72 17.20 -0.27
C ASP A 159 9.55 16.26 0.61
N SER A 160 9.24 16.18 1.91
CA SER A 160 9.91 15.28 2.85
C SER A 160 9.76 13.80 2.44
N TYR A 161 8.69 13.45 1.73
CA TYR A 161 8.46 12.10 1.20
C TYR A 161 9.18 11.86 -0.14
N GLY A 162 9.56 12.91 -0.88
CA GLY A 162 10.39 12.81 -2.09
C GLY A 162 11.79 12.25 -1.81
N LYS A 163 12.36 12.50 -0.62
CA LYS A 163 13.66 11.94 -0.21
C LYS A 163 13.60 10.46 0.15
N ARG A 164 12.45 9.96 0.65
CA ARG A 164 12.23 8.53 0.91
C ARG A 164 12.04 7.75 -0.40
N PHE A 165 11.51 8.42 -1.43
CA PHE A 165 11.31 7.89 -2.78
C PHE A 165 12.62 7.56 -3.51
N THR A 166 13.61 8.47 -3.55
CA THR A 166 14.86 8.23 -4.28
C THR A 166 15.58 6.97 -3.78
N ASN A 167 15.49 6.67 -2.49
CA ASN A 167 16.03 5.43 -1.93
C ASN A 167 15.25 4.16 -2.35
N ILE A 168 13.96 4.25 -2.69
CA ILE A 168 13.10 3.11 -3.05
C ILE A 168 12.94 2.92 -4.56
N CYS A 169 13.25 3.91 -5.39
CA CYS A 169 13.31 3.69 -6.84
C CYS A 169 14.73 3.50 -7.36
N CYS A 170 15.74 4.05 -6.67
CA CYS A 170 17.11 4.08 -7.18
C CYS A 170 18.13 3.21 -6.41
N SER A 171 17.79 2.60 -5.25
CA SER A 171 18.80 1.90 -4.43
C SER A 171 18.78 0.37 -4.52
N LEU A 172 19.97 -0.23 -4.59
CA LEU A 172 20.22 -1.69 -4.51
C LEU A 172 19.73 -2.33 -3.17
N HIS A 173 19.51 -1.54 -2.11
CA HIS A 173 19.02 -2.04 -0.81
C HIS A 173 17.56 -2.50 -0.82
N ILE A 174 16.82 -2.23 -1.92
CA ILE A 174 15.46 -2.72 -2.09
C ILE A 174 15.44 -4.24 -2.29
N ASP A 175 16.48 -4.84 -2.86
CA ASP A 175 16.50 -6.28 -3.10
C ASP A 175 16.43 -7.07 -1.78
N VAL A 176 17.16 -6.61 -0.75
CA VAL A 176 17.10 -7.17 0.60
C VAL A 176 15.72 -6.95 1.24
N LYS A 177 15.09 -5.78 1.04
CA LYS A 177 13.74 -5.50 1.54
C LYS A 177 12.65 -6.25 0.79
N ILE A 178 12.84 -6.52 -0.50
CA ILE A 178 11.97 -7.38 -1.31
C ILE A 178 12.08 -8.81 -0.77
N GLU A 179 13.29 -9.32 -0.54
CA GLU A 179 13.48 -10.64 0.07
C GLU A 179 12.84 -10.74 1.46
N GLU A 180 12.98 -9.72 2.30
CA GLU A 180 12.32 -9.66 3.61
C GLU A 180 10.79 -9.61 3.49
N TYR A 181 10.26 -8.82 2.55
CA TYR A 181 8.83 -8.74 2.27
C TYR A 181 8.26 -10.06 1.74
N LEU A 182 8.98 -10.74 0.84
CA LEU A 182 8.63 -12.08 0.35
C LEU A 182 8.64 -13.10 1.49
N LYS A 183 9.62 -13.04 2.40
CA LYS A 183 9.64 -13.88 3.60
C LYS A 183 8.42 -13.65 4.48
N THR A 184 8.01 -12.39 4.69
CA THR A 184 6.78 -12.12 5.45
C THR A 184 5.51 -12.66 4.78
N LEU A 185 5.42 -12.62 3.45
CA LEU A 185 4.28 -13.17 2.70
C LEU A 185 4.24 -14.72 2.69
N CYS A 186 5.38 -15.38 2.76
CA CYS A 186 5.47 -16.85 2.82
C CYS A 186 5.37 -17.43 4.25
N SER A 187 5.26 -16.58 5.26
CA SER A 187 5.20 -16.97 6.68
C SER A 187 3.79 -16.90 7.28
N GLU A 188 2.78 -16.52 6.48
CA GLU A 188 1.34 -16.60 6.78
C GLU A 188 0.69 -17.76 6.02
#